data_AF-A0A0B6CYY8-F1
#
_entry.id   AF-A0A0B6CYY8-F1
#
_cell.length_a   1.000
_cell.length_b   1.000
_cell.length_c   1.000
_cell.angle_alpha   90.00
_cell.angle_beta   90.00
_cell.angle_gamma   90.00
#
_symmetry.space_group_name_H-M   'P 1'
#
loop_
_entity.id
_entity.type
_entity.pdbx_description
1 polymer ?
#
loop_
_entity_poly.entity_id
_entity_poly.type
_entity_poly.pdbx_seq_one_letter_code
_entity_poly.pdbx_strand_id
1 'polypeptide(L)'
;MKKKNILVVVLLIVVIASSFLIGKKSGIQKAESIHQSELRILEQSKLSQTPENSLNCRPKVSSKRNNYVIGYGSLMNKDSRQITVPEATYAAPVIVSGFERLWASRGDKSHATFLLAVPNKGYVMNAIYYQANASDISATDLREASYCRVKIPHKDIVPLGIKSLPKGDYWMYVKDFKDAEFPNKDYPILQTYADVFMTGCLQTQAEFNLTEFGKLCFTTTYGWDLANWLYDRSNPQYSRYSKDTEKYRTQIDSIIHRLTFDDDPL
;
A
#
# COMPACT_ATOMS: atom_id res chain seq x y z
N MET A 1 62.86 -16.28 -12.26
CA MET A 1 61.75 -15.29 -12.30
C MET A 1 60.42 -15.87 -11.78
N LYS A 2 60.31 -16.39 -10.54
CA LYS A 2 59.02 -16.93 -10.01
C LYS A 2 58.61 -16.47 -8.60
N LYS A 3 59.49 -15.83 -7.80
CA LYS A 3 59.14 -15.37 -6.44
C LYS A 3 58.49 -13.98 -6.36
N LYS A 4 58.80 -13.05 -7.27
CA LYS A 4 58.22 -11.69 -7.28
C LYS A 4 56.72 -11.66 -7.64
N ASN A 5 56.25 -12.58 -8.48
CA ASN A 5 54.84 -12.62 -8.91
C ASN A 5 53.90 -13.22 -7.85
N ILE A 6 54.38 -14.10 -6.97
CA ILE A 6 53.56 -14.71 -5.91
C ILE A 6 53.26 -13.70 -4.80
N LEU A 7 54.24 -12.86 -4.42
CA LEU A 7 54.06 -11.87 -3.36
C LEU A 7 53.04 -10.77 -3.76
N VAL A 8 53.03 -10.37 -5.03
CA VAL A 8 52.08 -9.38 -5.57
C VAL A 8 50.65 -9.92 -5.60
N VAL A 9 50.47 -11.20 -5.97
CA VAL A 9 49.14 -11.83 -6.00
C VAL A 9 48.56 -12.01 -4.59
N VAL A 10 49.38 -12.39 -3.61
CA VAL A 10 48.93 -12.51 -2.21
C VAL A 10 48.53 -11.16 -1.62
N LEU A 11 49.30 -10.09 -1.89
CA LEU A 11 48.94 -8.73 -1.46
C LEU A 11 47.62 -8.27 -2.08
N LEU A 12 47.40 -8.54 -3.37
CA LEU A 12 46.16 -8.17 -4.06
C LEU A 12 44.94 -8.90 -3.48
N ILE A 13 45.06 -10.20 -3.20
CA ILE A 13 43.97 -11.00 -2.59
C ILE A 13 43.64 -10.50 -1.19
N VAL A 14 44.64 -10.14 -0.38
CA VAL A 14 44.42 -9.59 0.96
C VAL A 14 43.74 -8.22 0.91
N VAL A 15 44.11 -7.35 -0.04
CA VAL A 15 43.47 -6.04 -0.24
C VAL A 15 42.03 -6.18 -0.74
N ILE A 16 41.75 -7.14 -1.63
CA ILE A 16 40.39 -7.41 -2.12
C ILE A 16 39.53 -8.00 -1.00
N ALA A 17 40.03 -8.97 -0.23
CA ALA A 17 39.29 -9.60 0.85
C ALA A 17 39.02 -8.62 2.02
N SER A 18 39.97 -7.74 2.34
CA SER A 18 39.78 -6.69 3.35
C SER A 18 38.80 -5.62 2.89
N SER A 19 38.89 -5.17 1.63
CA SER A 19 37.91 -4.26 1.02
C SER A 19 36.50 -4.87 1.01
N PHE A 20 36.38 -6.18 0.77
CA PHE A 20 35.11 -6.89 0.78
C PHE A 20 34.52 -7.01 2.19
N LEU A 21 35.34 -7.31 3.20
CA LEU A 21 34.92 -7.38 4.60
C LEU A 21 34.53 -5.99 5.15
N ILE A 22 35.28 -4.94 4.80
CA ILE A 22 34.98 -3.55 5.16
C ILE A 22 33.67 -3.11 4.49
N GLY A 23 33.49 -3.42 3.20
CA GLY A 23 32.25 -3.15 2.46
C GLY A 23 31.04 -3.86 3.07
N LYS A 24 31.18 -5.13 3.46
CA LYS A 24 30.10 -5.90 4.11
C LYS A 24 29.76 -5.35 5.50
N LYS A 25 30.76 -4.98 6.30
CA LYS A 25 30.54 -4.43 7.66
C LYS A 25 29.95 -3.01 7.60
N SER A 26 30.41 -2.19 6.66
CA SER A 26 29.84 -0.88 6.36
C SER A 26 28.40 -0.99 5.87
N GLY A 27 28.11 -1.94 4.97
CA GLY A 27 26.76 -2.20 4.48
C GLY A 27 25.80 -2.64 5.60
N ILE A 28 26.23 -3.50 6.52
CA ILE A 28 25.43 -3.91 7.69
C ILE A 28 25.18 -2.73 8.64
N GLN A 29 26.21 -1.93 8.94
CA GLN A 29 26.05 -0.74 9.79
C GLN A 29 25.14 0.31 9.16
N LYS A 30 25.23 0.47 7.83
CA LYS A 30 24.34 1.34 7.07
C LYS A 30 22.91 0.82 7.19
N ALA A 31 22.67 -0.46 6.88
CA ALA A 31 21.37 -1.13 7.01
C ALA A 31 20.74 -0.99 8.40
N GLU A 32 21.51 -1.23 9.45
CA GLU A 32 21.07 -1.04 10.84
C GLU A 32 20.74 0.44 11.12
N SER A 33 21.54 1.38 10.63
CA SER A 33 21.28 2.81 10.84
C SER A 33 20.01 3.30 10.14
N ILE A 34 19.72 2.75 8.95
CA ILE A 34 18.51 3.05 8.17
C ILE A 34 17.31 2.47 8.89
N HIS A 35 17.37 1.20 9.31
CA HIS A 35 16.33 0.58 10.10
C HIS A 35 16.03 1.37 11.38
N GLN A 36 17.06 1.88 12.08
CA GLN A 36 16.87 2.72 13.27
C GLN A 36 16.34 4.13 12.96
N SER A 37 16.58 4.65 11.76
CA SER A 37 16.03 5.92 11.31
C SER A 37 14.56 5.77 10.92
N GLU A 38 14.20 4.70 10.23
CA GLU A 38 12.83 4.31 9.93
C GLU A 38 12.06 4.09 11.23
N LEU A 39 12.58 3.30 12.17
CA LEU A 39 11.96 3.10 13.48
C LEU A 39 11.73 4.42 14.24
N ARG A 40 12.65 5.38 14.16
CA ARG A 40 12.47 6.71 14.77
C ARG A 40 11.44 7.57 14.07
N ILE A 41 11.37 7.53 12.73
CA ILE A 41 10.32 8.21 11.96
C ILE A 41 8.95 7.59 12.31
N LEU A 42 8.89 6.26 12.41
CA LEU A 42 7.70 5.52 12.85
C LEU A 42 7.34 5.84 14.31
N GLU A 43 8.30 6.04 15.21
CA GLU A 43 8.04 6.49 16.60
C GLU A 43 7.56 7.94 16.68
N GLN A 44 8.06 8.82 15.82
CA GLN A 44 7.58 10.20 15.74
C GLN A 44 6.17 10.27 15.12
N SER A 45 5.84 9.39 14.17
CA SER A 45 4.48 9.26 13.62
C SER A 45 3.50 8.55 14.56
N LYS A 46 3.98 7.76 15.54
CA LYS A 46 3.16 7.21 16.65
C LYS A 46 2.51 8.27 17.53
N LEU A 47 2.94 9.54 17.50
CA LEU A 47 2.24 10.63 18.17
C LEU A 47 0.92 10.91 17.42
N SER A 48 -0.04 10.04 17.68
CA SER A 48 -1.40 9.96 17.14
C SER A 48 -1.97 11.34 16.80
N GLN A 49 -1.96 11.67 15.51
CA GLN A 49 -2.72 12.78 14.94
C GLN A 49 -4.10 12.30 14.51
N THR A 50 -4.65 11.35 15.26
CA THR A 50 -5.91 10.72 14.90
C THR A 50 -7.00 11.81 14.93
N PRO A 51 -7.73 12.05 13.81
CA PRO A 51 -8.80 13.02 13.77
C PRO A 51 -9.80 12.73 14.89
N GLU A 52 -10.39 13.76 15.50
CA GLU A 52 -11.41 13.65 16.57
C GLU A 52 -12.53 12.63 16.24
N ASN A 53 -12.81 12.40 14.95
CA ASN A 53 -13.86 11.47 14.48
C ASN A 53 -13.46 9.98 14.42
N SER A 54 -12.22 9.63 14.73
CA SER A 54 -11.78 8.22 14.83
C SER A 54 -12.27 7.48 16.07
N LEU A 55 -12.67 8.23 17.10
CA LEU A 55 -13.16 7.67 18.37
C LEU A 55 -14.49 6.91 18.20
N ASN A 56 -15.26 7.19 17.15
CA ASN A 56 -16.52 6.50 16.87
C ASN A 56 -16.37 5.53 15.70
N CYS A 57 -15.99 4.30 16.03
CA CYS A 57 -15.77 3.29 15.04
C CYS A 57 -17.06 2.77 14.42
N ARG A 58 -17.17 2.81 13.08
CA ARG A 58 -18.37 2.44 12.32
C ARG A 58 -19.61 3.22 12.76
N PRO A 59 -19.61 4.55 12.62
CA PRO A 59 -20.76 5.35 13.00
C PRO A 59 -21.97 4.95 12.15
N LYS A 60 -23.17 5.15 12.72
CA LYS A 60 -24.43 4.82 12.03
C LYS A 60 -24.52 5.52 10.68
N VAL A 61 -24.93 4.75 9.67
CA VAL A 61 -25.13 5.21 8.30
C VAL A 61 -26.60 5.61 8.13
N SER A 62 -26.83 6.79 7.56
CA SER A 62 -28.18 7.23 7.23
C SER A 62 -28.60 6.69 5.87
N SER A 63 -29.73 6.00 5.80
CA SER A 63 -30.37 5.59 4.53
C SER A 63 -30.98 6.78 3.77
N LYS A 64 -31.11 7.95 4.39
CA LYS A 64 -31.68 9.17 3.79
C LYS A 64 -30.65 10.06 3.09
N ARG A 65 -29.36 9.71 3.16
CA ARG A 65 -28.28 10.42 2.48
C ARG A 65 -27.63 9.48 1.48
N ASN A 66 -27.05 10.05 0.42
CA ASN A 66 -26.13 9.29 -0.40
C ASN A 66 -24.89 8.94 0.44
N ASN A 67 -24.42 7.71 0.30
CA ASN A 67 -23.22 7.23 0.95
C ASN A 67 -22.24 6.73 -0.11
N TYR A 68 -20.97 7.00 0.13
CA TYR A 68 -19.88 6.65 -0.76
C TYR A 68 -18.78 5.96 0.04
N VAL A 69 -18.21 4.89 -0.50
CA VAL A 69 -17.00 4.25 0.06
C VAL A 69 -15.80 4.78 -0.68
N ILE A 70 -14.78 5.22 0.06
CA ILE A 70 -13.45 5.51 -0.45
C ILE A 70 -12.63 4.21 -0.36
N GLY A 71 -12.26 3.67 -1.51
CA GLY A 71 -11.36 2.52 -1.62
C GLY A 71 -9.94 2.98 -1.92
N TYR A 72 -8.95 2.48 -1.17
CA TYR A 72 -7.54 2.83 -1.35
C TYR A 72 -6.59 1.62 -1.45
N GLY A 73 -7.12 0.41 -1.28
CA GLY A 73 -6.39 -0.86 -1.39
C GLY A 73 -7.04 -1.77 -2.43
N SER A 74 -7.33 -3.03 -2.08
CA SER A 74 -7.98 -3.96 -3.02
C SER A 74 -9.36 -3.50 -3.52
N LEU A 75 -10.03 -2.57 -2.82
CA LEU A 75 -11.26 -1.92 -3.27
C LEU A 75 -11.06 -1.04 -4.52
N MET A 76 -9.82 -0.65 -4.84
CA MET A 76 -9.49 0.05 -6.09
C MET A 76 -9.88 -0.79 -7.32
N ASN A 77 -9.68 -2.11 -7.22
CA ASN A 77 -9.94 -3.04 -8.32
C ASN A 77 -11.44 -3.32 -8.47
N LYS A 78 -11.92 -3.23 -9.72
CA LYS A 78 -13.33 -3.35 -10.07
C LYS A 78 -13.94 -4.68 -9.63
N ASP A 79 -13.37 -5.80 -10.06
CA ASP A 79 -13.90 -7.13 -9.72
C ASP A 79 -13.87 -7.35 -8.20
N SER A 80 -12.78 -6.94 -7.56
CA SER A 80 -12.60 -7.05 -6.13
C SER A 80 -13.67 -6.28 -5.35
N ARG A 81 -13.98 -5.03 -5.71
CA ARG A 81 -15.06 -4.26 -5.03
C ARG A 81 -16.45 -4.82 -5.37
N GLN A 82 -16.68 -5.30 -6.59
CA GLN A 82 -18.00 -5.80 -7.02
C GLN A 82 -18.40 -7.12 -6.38
N ILE A 83 -17.46 -7.93 -5.88
CA ILE A 83 -17.79 -9.09 -5.02
C ILE A 83 -18.54 -8.63 -3.74
N THR A 84 -18.25 -7.44 -3.22
CA THR A 84 -18.89 -6.91 -1.99
C THR A 84 -20.07 -6.01 -2.30
N VAL A 85 -19.95 -5.17 -3.33
CA VAL A 85 -20.98 -4.23 -3.77
C VAL A 85 -21.16 -4.40 -5.27
N PRO A 86 -22.02 -5.32 -5.75
CA PRO A 86 -22.16 -5.64 -7.18
C PRO A 86 -22.43 -4.42 -8.06
N GLU A 87 -23.18 -3.44 -7.56
CA GLU A 87 -23.52 -2.21 -8.27
C GLU A 87 -22.41 -1.15 -8.30
N ALA A 88 -21.26 -1.39 -7.64
CA ALA A 88 -20.09 -0.48 -7.63
C ALA A 88 -19.32 -0.49 -8.96
N THR A 89 -20.03 -0.38 -10.07
CA THR A 89 -19.49 -0.38 -11.44
C THR A 89 -18.69 0.90 -11.69
N TYR A 90 -19.31 2.05 -11.48
CA TYR A 90 -18.68 3.37 -11.58
C TYR A 90 -17.96 3.73 -10.28
N ALA A 91 -16.67 4.07 -10.39
CA ALA A 91 -15.90 4.58 -9.27
C ALA A 91 -14.93 5.67 -9.74
N ALA A 92 -15.04 6.86 -9.16
CA ALA A 92 -14.30 8.02 -9.62
C ALA A 92 -13.05 8.31 -8.78
N PRO A 93 -11.95 8.79 -9.39
CA PRO A 93 -10.70 9.03 -8.69
C PRO A 93 -10.77 10.28 -7.81
N VAL A 94 -10.10 10.19 -6.67
CA VAL A 94 -9.94 11.28 -5.70
C VAL A 94 -8.54 11.27 -5.11
N ILE A 95 -8.10 12.43 -4.61
CA ILE A 95 -7.04 12.53 -3.61
C ILE A 95 -7.68 12.69 -2.24
N VAL A 96 -7.15 11.97 -1.25
CA VAL A 96 -7.53 12.09 0.15
C VAL A 96 -6.34 12.62 0.92
N SER A 97 -6.55 13.70 1.69
CA SER A 97 -5.51 14.34 2.51
C SER A 97 -5.62 13.99 3.99
N GLY A 98 -4.49 14.07 4.71
CA GLY A 98 -4.43 13.76 6.13
C GLY A 98 -4.35 12.27 6.44
N PHE A 99 -4.05 11.45 5.43
CA PHE A 99 -3.89 10.00 5.57
C PHE A 99 -2.67 9.51 4.82
N GLU A 100 -2.00 8.54 5.41
CA GLU A 100 -0.89 7.80 4.84
C GLU A 100 -1.33 6.37 4.55
N ARG A 101 -0.98 5.85 3.37
CA ARG A 101 -1.23 4.46 2.98
C ARG A 101 0.04 3.64 3.10
N LEU A 102 -0.02 2.54 3.83
CA LEU A 102 1.13 1.67 4.04
C LEU A 102 0.75 0.19 4.09
N TRP A 103 1.71 -0.70 3.85
CA TRP A 103 1.57 -2.13 4.11
C TRP A 103 1.72 -2.38 5.61
N ALA A 104 0.62 -2.47 6.35
CA ALA A 104 0.68 -2.69 7.79
C ALA A 104 -0.63 -3.21 8.42
N SER A 105 -1.34 -4.09 7.73
CA SER A 105 -2.51 -4.75 8.30
C SER A 105 -2.44 -6.24 8.06
N ARG A 106 -2.07 -7.01 9.09
CA ARG A 106 -1.93 -8.46 8.99
C ARG A 106 -3.31 -9.13 9.01
N GLY A 107 -3.48 -10.13 8.16
CA GLY A 107 -4.66 -10.98 8.14
C GLY A 107 -4.33 -12.39 8.59
N ASP A 108 -4.87 -12.80 9.74
CA ASP A 108 -4.61 -14.13 10.32
C ASP A 108 -5.06 -15.27 9.43
N LYS A 109 -6.23 -15.16 8.79
CA LYS A 109 -6.75 -16.23 7.91
C LYS A 109 -5.95 -16.40 6.63
N SER A 110 -5.34 -15.32 6.14
CA SER A 110 -4.60 -15.32 4.87
C SER A 110 -3.10 -15.43 5.04
N HIS A 111 -2.57 -15.31 6.27
CA HIS A 111 -1.15 -15.21 6.55
C HIS A 111 -0.45 -14.19 5.62
N ALA A 112 -1.04 -12.99 5.53
CA ALA A 112 -0.60 -11.95 4.59
C ALA A 112 -0.71 -10.57 5.22
N THR A 113 0.06 -9.61 4.68
CA THR A 113 -0.06 -8.18 5.01
C THR A 113 -0.79 -7.42 3.91
N PHE A 114 -1.76 -6.61 4.33
CA PHE A 114 -2.62 -5.79 3.49
C PHE A 114 -2.35 -4.30 3.67
N LEU A 115 -2.92 -3.49 2.78
CA LEU A 115 -2.81 -2.03 2.83
C LEU A 115 -3.70 -1.46 3.93
N LEU A 116 -3.12 -0.53 4.68
CA LEU A 116 -3.72 0.23 5.75
C LEU A 116 -3.66 1.71 5.42
N ALA A 117 -4.76 2.43 5.64
CA ALA A 117 -4.74 3.88 5.79
C ALA A 117 -4.70 4.26 7.28
N VAL A 118 -3.74 5.10 7.64
CA VAL A 118 -3.62 5.70 8.99
C VAL A 118 -3.76 7.22 8.88
N PRO A 119 -4.30 7.91 9.89
CA PRO A 119 -4.27 9.37 9.88
C PRO A 119 -2.86 9.92 10.09
N ASN A 120 -2.43 10.81 9.20
CA ASN A 120 -1.13 11.47 9.26
C ASN A 120 -1.20 12.82 8.52
N LYS A 121 -1.11 13.96 9.22
CA LYS A 121 -1.22 15.27 8.57
C LYS A 121 -0.02 15.52 7.66
N GLY A 122 -0.29 16.17 6.52
CA GLY A 122 0.73 16.45 5.51
C GLY A 122 0.87 15.35 4.45
N TYR A 123 0.30 14.17 4.69
CA TYR A 123 0.26 13.09 3.72
C TYR A 123 -1.00 13.14 2.87
N VAL A 124 -0.87 12.66 1.63
CA VAL A 124 -1.96 12.51 0.68
C VAL A 124 -1.83 11.16 0.00
N MET A 125 -2.96 10.58 -0.39
CA MET A 125 -3.00 9.38 -1.21
C MET A 125 -4.08 9.50 -2.26
N ASN A 126 -3.85 8.91 -3.43
CA ASN A 126 -4.90 8.73 -4.41
C ASN A 126 -5.74 7.48 -4.09
N ALA A 127 -7.04 7.61 -4.34
CA ALA A 127 -8.05 6.60 -4.06
C ALA A 127 -9.16 6.71 -5.10
N ILE A 128 -10.17 5.85 -4.98
CA ILE A 128 -11.45 6.01 -5.68
C ILE A 128 -12.57 6.17 -4.67
N TYR A 129 -13.70 6.72 -5.11
CA TYR A 129 -14.96 6.54 -4.40
C TYR A 129 -16.03 5.91 -5.30
N TYR A 130 -16.92 5.14 -4.70
CA TYR A 130 -18.10 4.58 -5.37
C TYR A 130 -19.32 4.67 -4.46
N GLN A 131 -20.51 4.72 -5.05
CA GLN A 131 -21.76 4.78 -4.30
C GLN A 131 -22.05 3.44 -3.61
N ALA A 132 -22.54 3.50 -2.38
CA ALA A 132 -22.92 2.35 -1.59
C ALA A 132 -24.17 2.69 -0.79
N ASN A 133 -25.24 1.90 -0.88
CA ASN A 133 -26.40 2.06 0.00
C ASN A 133 -26.07 1.56 1.43
N ALA A 134 -27.01 1.67 2.37
CA ALA A 134 -26.76 1.27 3.76
C ALA A 134 -26.44 -0.24 3.92
N SER A 135 -27.06 -1.11 3.11
CA SER A 135 -26.72 -2.55 3.10
C SER A 135 -25.35 -2.82 2.49
N ASP A 136 -24.96 -2.08 1.46
CA ASP A 136 -23.62 -2.17 0.84
C ASP A 136 -22.53 -1.74 1.83
N ILE A 137 -22.77 -0.67 2.61
CA ILE A 137 -21.87 -0.28 3.69
C ILE A 137 -21.77 -1.39 4.74
N SER A 138 -22.89 -2.03 5.10
CA SER A 138 -22.88 -3.14 6.06
C SER A 138 -22.10 -4.35 5.54
N ALA A 139 -22.24 -4.69 4.26
CA ALA A 139 -21.45 -5.73 3.60
C ALA A 139 -19.96 -5.37 3.54
N THR A 140 -19.65 -4.09 3.33
CA THR A 140 -18.27 -3.60 3.36
C THR A 140 -17.70 -3.59 4.79
N ASP A 141 -18.51 -3.29 5.81
CA ASP A 141 -18.13 -3.37 7.22
C ASP A 141 -17.73 -4.82 7.61
N LEU A 142 -18.43 -5.83 7.06
CA LEU A 142 -18.09 -7.25 7.23
C LEU A 142 -16.79 -7.64 6.50
N ARG A 143 -16.58 -7.13 5.29
CA ARG A 143 -15.34 -7.36 4.54
C ARG A 143 -14.13 -6.75 5.25
N GLU A 144 -14.27 -5.53 5.72
CA GLU A 144 -13.21 -4.74 6.35
C GLU A 144 -13.28 -4.85 7.88
N ALA A 145 -13.60 -6.04 8.40
CA ALA A 145 -13.89 -6.29 9.82
C ALA A 145 -12.75 -5.86 10.76
N SER A 146 -11.49 -5.96 10.32
CA SER A 146 -10.31 -5.58 11.09
C SER A 146 -10.00 -4.07 11.08
N TYR A 147 -10.72 -3.27 10.29
CA TYR A 147 -10.55 -1.83 10.21
C TYR A 147 -11.69 -1.09 10.89
N CYS A 148 -11.50 0.22 11.04
CA CYS A 148 -12.48 1.12 11.56
C CYS A 148 -13.06 2.02 10.47
N ARG A 149 -14.37 1.96 10.21
CA ARG A 149 -15.01 2.89 9.27
C ARG A 149 -15.18 4.26 9.91
N VAL A 150 -14.63 5.28 9.27
CA VAL A 150 -14.72 6.69 9.68
C VAL A 150 -15.30 7.54 8.56
N LYS A 151 -15.89 8.68 8.92
CA LYS A 151 -16.36 9.68 7.95
C LYS A 151 -15.21 10.59 7.56
N ILE A 152 -14.99 10.76 6.25
CA ILE A 152 -13.98 11.70 5.73
C ILE A 152 -14.66 13.05 5.44
N PRO A 153 -14.15 14.16 6.01
CA PRO A 153 -14.68 15.49 5.70
C PRO A 153 -14.50 15.81 4.22
N HIS A 154 -15.50 16.43 3.62
CA HIS A 154 -15.46 16.80 2.20
C HIS A 154 -14.29 17.73 1.84
N LYS A 155 -13.81 18.55 2.79
CA LYS A 155 -12.62 19.40 2.59
C LYS A 155 -11.31 18.64 2.43
N ASP A 156 -11.28 17.37 2.85
CA ASP A 156 -10.11 16.50 2.81
C ASP A 156 -10.13 15.54 1.60
N ILE A 157 -11.08 15.75 0.67
CA ILE A 157 -11.25 14.96 -0.56
C ILE A 157 -11.23 15.90 -1.76
N VAL A 158 -10.33 15.66 -2.69
CA VAL A 158 -10.21 16.42 -3.94
C VAL A 158 -10.57 15.52 -5.12
N PRO A 159 -11.58 15.87 -5.94
CA PRO A 159 -11.90 15.10 -7.15
C PRO A 159 -10.76 15.15 -8.16
N LEU A 160 -10.49 14.03 -8.83
CA LEU A 160 -9.58 13.95 -9.97
C LEU A 160 -10.35 13.46 -11.20
N GLY A 161 -10.12 14.06 -12.37
CA GLY A 161 -10.77 13.65 -13.61
C GLY A 161 -12.29 13.86 -13.66
N ILE A 162 -12.91 14.44 -12.61
CA ILE A 162 -14.33 14.79 -12.53
C ILE A 162 -14.50 16.24 -12.08
N LYS A 163 -15.66 16.84 -12.38
CA LYS A 163 -15.92 18.27 -12.07
C LYS A 163 -16.08 18.54 -10.58
N SER A 164 -16.80 17.67 -9.86
CA SER A 164 -17.12 17.87 -8.45
C SER A 164 -17.51 16.55 -7.78
N LEU A 165 -17.36 16.53 -6.46
CA LEU A 165 -17.84 15.45 -5.62
C LEU A 165 -19.37 15.53 -5.45
N PRO A 166 -20.10 14.42 -5.60
CA PRO A 166 -21.51 14.35 -5.23
C PRO A 166 -21.76 14.70 -3.76
N LYS A 167 -22.92 15.30 -3.47
CA LYS A 167 -23.33 15.54 -2.09
C LYS A 167 -23.63 14.21 -1.40
N GLY A 168 -22.94 13.93 -0.30
CA GLY A 168 -23.17 12.74 0.51
C GLY A 168 -22.14 12.56 1.61
N ASP A 169 -22.23 11.42 2.30
CA ASP A 169 -21.26 11.00 3.30
C ASP A 169 -20.22 10.07 2.67
N TYR A 170 -18.94 10.36 2.92
CA TYR A 170 -17.81 9.59 2.40
C TYR A 170 -17.18 8.79 3.54
N TRP A 171 -17.01 7.49 3.31
CA TRP A 171 -16.59 6.53 4.31
C TRP A 171 -15.28 5.89 3.93
N MET A 172 -14.34 5.80 4.87
CA MET A 172 -13.06 5.12 4.67
C MET A 172 -12.77 4.21 5.85
N TYR A 173 -12.15 3.08 5.59
CA TYR A 173 -11.76 2.10 6.60
C TYR A 173 -10.31 2.35 7.00
N VAL A 174 -10.02 2.60 8.27
CA VAL A 174 -8.69 3.03 8.75
C VAL A 174 -8.33 2.30 10.04
N LYS A 175 -7.06 2.37 10.47
CA LYS A 175 -6.64 2.04 11.84
C LYS A 175 -5.81 3.21 12.40
N ASP A 176 -5.65 3.24 13.72
CA ASP A 176 -4.60 4.07 14.31
C ASP A 176 -3.22 3.52 13.95
N PHE A 177 -2.23 4.40 13.83
CA PHE A 177 -0.86 3.98 13.54
C PHE A 177 -0.28 3.06 14.62
N LYS A 178 -0.71 3.21 15.88
CA LYS A 178 -0.30 2.32 16.99
C LYS A 178 -0.72 0.85 16.77
N ASP A 179 -1.75 0.63 15.96
CA ASP A 179 -2.31 -0.69 15.62
C ASP A 179 -1.79 -1.18 14.25
N ALA A 180 -0.74 -0.54 13.71
CA ALA A 180 -0.08 -0.93 12.48
C ALA A 180 0.76 -2.20 12.69
N GLU A 181 0.58 -3.16 11.80
CA GLU A 181 1.21 -4.47 11.83
C GLU A 181 1.99 -4.70 10.52
N PHE A 182 3.26 -4.32 10.50
CA PHE A 182 4.12 -4.36 9.31
C PHE A 182 4.38 -5.78 8.78
N PRO A 183 4.80 -5.97 7.53
CA PRO A 183 5.13 -7.29 6.99
C PRO A 183 6.20 -8.01 7.84
N ASN A 184 6.11 -9.34 7.85
CA ASN A 184 7.16 -10.21 8.36
C ASN A 184 7.12 -11.55 7.60
N LYS A 185 7.98 -12.51 7.98
CA LYS A 185 8.06 -13.80 7.31
C LYS A 185 6.77 -14.62 7.37
N ASP A 186 6.00 -14.50 8.45
CA ASP A 186 4.75 -15.23 8.67
C ASP A 186 3.55 -14.53 8.02
N TYR A 187 3.68 -13.24 7.70
CA TYR A 187 2.67 -12.38 7.09
C TYR A 187 3.30 -11.53 5.98
N PRO A 188 3.78 -12.14 4.88
CA PRO A 188 4.39 -11.40 3.80
C PRO A 188 3.38 -10.53 3.03
N ILE A 189 3.88 -9.58 2.26
CA ILE A 189 3.08 -8.96 1.20
C ILE A 189 2.97 -9.96 0.05
N LEU A 190 1.75 -10.35 -0.32
CA LEU A 190 1.51 -11.20 -1.48
C LEU A 190 1.59 -10.38 -2.77
N GLN A 191 2.38 -10.84 -3.75
CA GLN A 191 2.45 -10.23 -5.08
C GLN A 191 1.06 -10.13 -5.71
N THR A 192 0.22 -11.16 -5.57
CA THR A 192 -1.14 -11.15 -6.15
C THR A 192 -2.07 -10.13 -5.48
N TYR A 193 -1.88 -9.81 -4.21
CA TYR A 193 -2.61 -8.70 -3.58
C TYR A 193 -2.12 -7.35 -4.11
N ALA A 194 -0.80 -7.16 -4.23
CA ALA A 194 -0.23 -5.96 -4.83
C ALA A 194 -0.70 -5.77 -6.28
N ASP A 195 -0.77 -6.85 -7.06
CA ASP A 195 -1.28 -6.86 -8.43
C ASP A 195 -2.75 -6.42 -8.47
N VAL A 196 -3.59 -6.90 -7.55
CA VAL A 196 -5.00 -6.47 -7.45
C VAL A 196 -5.08 -4.97 -7.18
N PHE A 197 -4.37 -4.46 -6.17
CA PHE A 197 -4.35 -3.04 -5.84
C PHE A 197 -3.91 -2.18 -7.03
N MET A 198 -2.75 -2.49 -7.62
CA MET A 198 -2.17 -1.72 -8.72
C MET A 198 -2.99 -1.83 -10.01
N THR A 199 -3.60 -2.99 -10.27
CA THR A 199 -4.57 -3.12 -11.36
C THR A 199 -5.73 -2.16 -11.17
N GLY A 200 -6.28 -2.04 -9.96
CA GLY A 200 -7.35 -1.09 -9.69
C GLY A 200 -6.94 0.35 -10.00
N CYS A 201 -5.72 0.73 -9.63
CA CYS A 201 -5.18 2.04 -9.98
C CYS A 201 -5.06 2.24 -11.50
N LEU A 202 -4.59 1.25 -12.24
CA LEU A 202 -4.43 1.33 -13.70
C LEU A 202 -5.77 1.24 -14.45
N GLN A 203 -6.76 0.53 -13.90
CA GLN A 203 -8.15 0.56 -14.39
C GLN A 203 -8.70 1.99 -14.30
N THR A 204 -8.59 2.63 -13.12
CA THR A 204 -9.01 4.02 -12.94
C THR A 204 -8.24 4.98 -13.84
N GLN A 205 -6.92 4.76 -13.99
CA GLN A 205 -6.10 5.55 -14.89
C GLN A 205 -6.65 5.51 -16.33
N ALA A 206 -6.94 4.31 -16.84
CA ALA A 206 -7.47 4.12 -18.18
C ALA A 206 -8.89 4.68 -18.33
N GLU A 207 -9.78 4.43 -17.36
CA GLU A 207 -11.19 4.84 -17.41
C GLU A 207 -11.36 6.37 -17.43
N PHE A 208 -10.50 7.09 -16.72
CA PHE A 208 -10.55 8.56 -16.61
C PHE A 208 -9.51 9.28 -17.47
N ASN A 209 -8.84 8.58 -18.38
CA ASN A 209 -7.77 9.14 -19.24
C ASN A 209 -6.69 9.91 -18.45
N LEU A 210 -6.32 9.38 -17.28
CA LEU A 210 -5.24 9.93 -16.46
C LEU A 210 -3.89 9.35 -16.94
N THR A 211 -2.79 10.03 -16.67
CA THR A 211 -1.46 9.59 -17.11
C THR A 211 -0.62 8.96 -16.00
N GLU A 212 -0.74 9.48 -14.77
CA GLU A 212 0.19 9.14 -13.68
C GLU A 212 -0.51 8.48 -12.47
N PHE A 213 -1.80 8.17 -12.54
CA PHE A 213 -2.58 7.69 -11.39
C PHE A 213 -2.07 6.33 -10.83
N GLY A 214 -1.65 5.42 -11.71
CA GLY A 214 -1.03 4.14 -11.32
C GLY A 214 0.30 4.35 -10.61
N LYS A 215 1.19 5.19 -11.14
CA LYS A 215 2.46 5.54 -10.50
C LYS A 215 2.23 6.25 -9.16
N LEU A 216 1.24 7.15 -9.10
CA LEU A 216 0.86 7.84 -7.87
C LEU A 216 0.39 6.86 -6.80
N CYS A 217 -0.33 5.79 -7.17
CA CYS A 217 -0.66 4.72 -6.22
C CYS A 217 0.59 4.10 -5.60
N PHE A 218 1.61 3.81 -6.41
CA PHE A 218 2.87 3.26 -5.92
C PHE A 218 3.64 4.24 -5.04
N THR A 219 3.85 5.48 -5.52
CA THR A 219 4.69 6.48 -4.82
C THR A 219 4.06 7.05 -3.55
N THR A 220 2.74 6.96 -3.40
CA THR A 220 2.01 7.35 -2.17
C THR A 220 1.66 6.16 -1.29
N THR A 221 2.25 4.99 -1.56
CA THR A 221 2.13 3.81 -0.71
C THR A 221 3.49 3.50 -0.10
N TYR A 222 3.54 3.37 1.22
CA TYR A 222 4.78 3.17 1.97
C TYR A 222 4.90 1.73 2.51
N GLY A 223 6.11 1.35 2.91
CA GLY A 223 6.38 0.04 3.52
C GLY A 223 6.36 -1.12 2.54
N TRP A 224 6.80 -0.92 1.29
CA TRP A 224 7.00 -2.02 0.33
C TRP A 224 8.18 -2.90 0.76
N ASP A 225 7.99 -3.69 1.82
CA ASP A 225 9.02 -4.53 2.43
C ASP A 225 9.44 -5.67 1.49
N LEU A 226 10.61 -5.49 0.86
CA LEU A 226 11.16 -6.45 -0.09
C LEU A 226 11.60 -7.75 0.58
N ALA A 227 12.07 -7.68 1.84
CA ALA A 227 12.54 -8.84 2.58
C ALA A 227 11.39 -9.78 2.97
N ASN A 228 10.17 -9.22 3.11
CA ASN A 228 8.96 -9.94 3.46
C ASN A 228 7.92 -9.91 2.32
N TRP A 229 8.38 -10.10 1.08
CA TRP A 229 7.53 -10.18 -0.11
C TRP A 229 7.44 -11.61 -0.66
N LEU A 230 6.23 -12.09 -0.92
CA LEU A 230 5.97 -13.41 -1.48
C LEU A 230 5.50 -13.31 -2.94
N TYR A 231 6.30 -13.87 -3.85
CA TYR A 231 5.96 -13.97 -5.27
C TYR A 231 5.04 -15.16 -5.54
N ASP A 232 3.74 -14.98 -5.35
CA ASP A 232 2.74 -16.05 -5.40
C ASP A 232 1.95 -16.14 -6.73
N ARG A 233 2.37 -15.45 -7.80
CA ARG A 233 1.65 -15.45 -9.09
C ARG A 233 1.45 -16.83 -9.72
N SER A 234 2.39 -17.77 -9.52
CA SER A 234 2.29 -19.14 -10.05
C SER A 234 1.28 -20.01 -9.30
N ASN A 235 0.97 -19.64 -8.05
CA ASN A 235 -0.04 -20.28 -7.22
C ASN A 235 -0.73 -19.21 -6.35
N PRO A 236 -1.64 -18.40 -6.94
CA PRO A 236 -2.21 -17.24 -6.27
C PRO A 236 -2.86 -17.56 -4.94
N GLN A 237 -2.43 -16.86 -3.88
CA GLN A 237 -2.98 -17.05 -2.53
C GLN A 237 -4.05 -16.00 -2.18
N TYR A 238 -4.02 -14.83 -2.84
CA TYR A 238 -5.03 -13.81 -2.59
C TYR A 238 -6.35 -14.13 -3.30
N SER A 239 -7.40 -14.38 -2.51
CA SER A 239 -8.72 -14.84 -2.98
C SER A 239 -9.45 -13.91 -3.95
N ARG A 240 -9.08 -12.62 -4.02
CA ARG A 240 -9.66 -11.65 -4.95
C ARG A 240 -8.80 -11.39 -6.18
N TYR A 241 -7.72 -12.15 -6.35
CA TYR A 241 -6.96 -12.17 -7.60
C TYR A 241 -7.79 -12.84 -8.69
N SER A 242 -7.90 -12.20 -9.84
CA SER A 242 -8.68 -12.67 -11.00
C SER A 242 -7.86 -12.58 -12.28
N LYS A 243 -8.31 -13.24 -13.36
CA LYS A 243 -7.68 -13.11 -14.69
C LYS A 243 -7.63 -11.66 -15.18
N ASP A 244 -8.61 -10.83 -14.83
CA ASP A 244 -8.61 -9.41 -15.21
C ASP A 244 -7.51 -8.60 -14.49
N THR A 245 -6.97 -9.14 -13.39
CA THR A 245 -5.77 -8.60 -12.73
C THR A 245 -4.52 -8.77 -13.60
N GLU A 246 -4.47 -9.80 -14.45
CA GLU A 246 -3.30 -10.08 -15.29
C GLU A 246 -3.13 -9.08 -16.43
N LYS A 247 -4.22 -8.41 -16.86
CA LYS A 247 -4.23 -7.47 -17.99
C LYS A 247 -3.19 -6.35 -17.85
N TYR A 248 -2.94 -5.92 -16.62
CA TYR A 248 -2.04 -4.80 -16.32
C TYR A 248 -0.65 -5.26 -15.85
N ARG A 249 -0.38 -6.57 -15.81
CA ARG A 249 0.83 -7.13 -15.21
C ARG A 249 2.13 -6.51 -15.73
N THR A 250 2.28 -6.32 -17.04
CA THR A 250 3.49 -5.69 -17.61
C THR A 250 3.67 -4.25 -17.15
N GLN A 251 2.59 -3.48 -17.02
CA GLN A 251 2.63 -2.10 -16.52
C GLN A 251 2.86 -2.07 -15.00
N ILE A 252 2.31 -3.03 -14.27
CA ILE A 252 2.57 -3.19 -12.84
C ILE A 252 4.04 -3.50 -12.62
N ASP A 253 4.59 -4.45 -13.37
CA ASP A 253 5.99 -4.82 -13.29
C ASP A 253 6.90 -3.64 -13.67
N SER A 254 6.49 -2.74 -14.59
CA SER A 254 7.26 -1.52 -14.91
C SER A 254 7.12 -0.39 -13.88
N ILE A 255 6.06 -0.37 -13.07
CA ILE A 255 5.88 0.61 -11.99
C ILE A 255 6.53 0.13 -10.70
N ILE A 256 6.24 -1.12 -10.32
CA ILE A 256 6.83 -1.78 -9.15
C ILE A 256 8.30 -2.12 -9.42
N HIS A 257 8.82 -1.90 -10.66
CA HIS A 257 10.16 -2.27 -11.13
C HIS A 257 11.17 -2.15 -10.00
N ARG A 258 11.38 -3.29 -9.35
CA ARG A 258 12.42 -3.43 -8.36
C ARG A 258 13.68 -3.41 -9.19
N LEU A 259 14.38 -2.28 -9.11
CA LEU A 259 15.65 -2.27 -8.38
C LEU A 259 15.99 -3.69 -7.94
N THR A 260 16.88 -4.35 -8.67
CA THR A 260 17.41 -5.64 -8.23
C THR A 260 17.88 -5.50 -6.77
N PHE A 261 18.17 -6.60 -6.07
CA PHE A 261 18.70 -6.50 -4.69
C PHE A 261 19.87 -5.49 -4.56
N ASP A 262 20.53 -5.16 -5.67
CA ASP A 262 21.60 -4.18 -5.80
C ASP A 262 21.18 -2.71 -5.88
N ASP A 263 19.91 -2.39 -6.19
CA ASP A 263 19.48 -1.01 -6.37
C ASP A 263 18.58 -0.49 -5.25
N ASP A 264 18.31 -1.27 -4.19
CA ASP A 264 17.68 -0.78 -2.96
C ASP A 264 18.65 0.18 -2.26
N PRO A 265 18.40 1.51 -2.24
CA PRO A 265 19.25 2.42 -1.51
C PRO A 265 18.85 2.28 -0.04
N LEU A 266 19.48 1.31 0.61
CA LEU A 266 19.84 1.49 1.99
C LEU A 266 20.58 2.85 2.11
#